data_AF-C2KX00-F1
#
_entry.id   AF-C2KX00-F1
#
_cell.length_a   1.000
_cell.length_b   1.000
_cell.length_c   1.000
_cell.angle_alpha   90.00
_cell.angle_beta   90.00
_cell.angle_gamma   90.00
#
_symmetry.space_group_name_H-M   'P 1'
#
loop_
_entity.id
_entity.type
_entity.pdbx_description
1 polymer ?
#
loop_
_entity_poly.entity_id
_entity_poly.type
_entity_poly.pdbx_seq_one_letter_code
_entity_poly.pdbx_strand_id
1 'polypeptide(L)' 'MLELIDEGVDNIVCTQPFGCLPNHIVGKGVIKELKRHNPGANIIAVDYDAGASEVNQLNRIKLMLTVAQNKIREQA' A
#
# COMPACT_ATOMS: atom_id res chain seq x y z
N MET A 1 7.44 -7.08 2.65
CA MET A 1 6.86 -6.77 1.32
C MET A 1 7.23 -7.82 0.31
N LEU A 2 8.51 -8.02 -0.02
CA LEU A 2 8.96 -9.07 -0.95
C LEU A 2 8.46 -10.46 -0.56
N GLU A 3 8.74 -10.89 0.67
CA GLU A 3 8.26 -12.18 1.19
C GLU A 3 6.75 -12.37 1.07
N LEU A 4 5.96 -11.35 1.41
CA LEU A 4 4.50 -11.38 1.24
C LEU A 4 4.08 -11.55 -0.23
N ILE A 5 4.77 -10.90 -1.16
CA ILE A 5 4.52 -11.05 -2.60
C ILE A 5 4.87 -12.48 -3.03
N ASP A 6 5.98 -13.03 -2.55
CA ASP A 6 6.40 -14.40 -2.82
C ASP A 6 5.40 -15.44 -2.25
N GLU A 7 4.73 -15.12 -1.14
CA GLU A 7 3.63 -15.89 -0.55
C GLU A 7 2.28 -15.69 -1.27
N GLY A 8 2.22 -14.90 -2.35
CA GLY A 8 1.01 -14.66 -3.14
C GLY A 8 0.10 -13.56 -2.59
N VAL A 9 0.59 -12.72 -1.67
CA VAL A 9 -0.15 -11.57 -1.13
C VAL A 9 0.03 -10.36 -2.03
N ASP A 10 -0.96 -10.16 -2.90
CA ASP A 10 -0.98 -9.03 -3.85
C ASP A 10 -1.31 -7.67 -3.22
N ASN A 11 -2.04 -7.63 -2.10
CA ASN A 11 -2.53 -6.38 -1.52
C ASN A 11 -1.85 -6.12 -0.17
N ILE A 12 -1.03 -5.07 -0.09
CA ILE A 12 -0.18 -4.79 1.07
C ILE A 12 -0.41 -3.37 1.59
N VAL A 13 -0.71 -3.24 2.87
CA VAL A 13 -0.79 -1.95 3.57
C VAL A 13 0.45 -1.76 4.43
N CYS A 14 1.25 -0.76 4.11
CA CYS A 14 2.39 -0.34 4.91
C CYS A 14 1.96 0.78 5.85
N THR A 15 1.82 0.50 7.14
CA THR A 15 1.57 1.52 8.16
C THR A 15 2.89 2.16 8.57
N GLN A 16 2.92 3.48 8.67
CA GLN A 16 4.13 4.21 9.02
C GLN A 16 3.79 5.46 9.84
N PRO A 17 4.66 5.89 10.76
CA PRO A 17 4.48 7.17 11.43
C PRO A 17 4.71 8.31 10.42
N PHE A 18 3.91 9.38 10.54
CA PHE A 18 4.10 10.57 9.74
C PHE A 18 5.49 11.18 9.98
N GLY A 19 6.11 11.69 8.92
CA GLY A 19 7.45 12.28 9.00
C GLY A 19 8.61 11.27 9.09
N CYS A 20 8.35 9.96 9.04
CA CYS A 20 9.42 8.96 8.93
C CYS A 20 10.12 9.05 7.57
N LEU A 21 11.15 9.91 7.47
CA LEU A 21 11.89 10.16 6.21
C LEU A 21 12.38 8.88 5.51
N PRO A 22 12.88 7.84 6.22
CA PRO A 22 13.21 6.57 5.58
C PRO A 22 12.02 5.98 4.80
N ASN A 23 10.81 5.99 5.37
CA ASN A 23 9.65 5.42 4.70
C ASN A 23 9.05 6.40 3.67
N HIS A 24 9.01 7.69 3.99
CA HIS A 24 8.44 8.74 3.14
C HIS A 24 9.23 9.02 1.86
N ILE A 25 10.55 8.84 1.89
CA ILE A 25 11.45 9.10 0.75
C ILE A 25 11.93 7.76 0.17
N VAL A 26 12.68 6.97 0.94
CA VAL A 26 13.29 5.73 0.45
C VAL A 26 12.22 4.66 0.23
N GLY A 27 11.31 4.47 1.19
CA GLY A 27 10.21 3.51 1.10
C GLY A 27 9.33 3.70 -0.14
N LYS A 28 9.00 4.95 -0.50
CA LYS A 28 8.26 5.23 -1.75
C LYS A 28 9.03 4.80 -3.00
N GLY A 29 10.35 4.99 -3.03
CA GLY A 29 11.21 4.51 -4.11
C GLY A 29 11.20 2.98 -4.22
N VAL A 30 11.34 2.30 -3.08
CA VAL A 30 11.29 0.84 -3.00
C VAL A 30 9.93 0.30 -3.47
N ILE A 31 8.82 0.88 -3.01
CA ILE A 31 7.46 0.48 -3.43
C ILE A 31 7.31 0.63 -4.94
N LYS A 32 7.79 1.73 -5.53
CA LYS A 32 7.73 1.96 -6.98
C LYS A 32 8.45 0.86 -7.75
N GLU A 33 9.64 0.48 -7.29
CA GLU A 33 10.43 -0.56 -7.92
C GLU A 33 9.79 -1.95 -7.76
N LEU A 34 9.28 -2.27 -6.58
CA LEU A 34 8.56 -3.53 -6.33
C LEU A 34 7.36 -3.69 -7.24
N LYS A 35 6.56 -2.62 -7.44
CA LYS A 35 5.41 -2.63 -8.36
C LYS A 35 5.82 -2.75 -9.82
N ARG A 36 7.04 -2.32 -10.20
CA ARG A 36 7.57 -2.50 -11.56
C ARG A 36 7.87 -3.97 -11.86
N HIS A 37 8.45 -4.68 -10.89
CA HIS A 37 8.74 -6.12 -11.03
C HIS A 37 7.52 -7.00 -10.79
N ASN A 38 6.54 -6.50 -10.03
CA ASN A 38 5.32 -7.23 -9.67
C ASN A 38 4.08 -6.40 -10.05
N PRO A 39 3.66 -6.40 -11.33
CA PRO A 39 2.55 -5.56 -11.80
C PRO A 39 1.22 -5.85 -11.10
N GLY A 40 1.05 -7.08 -10.57
CA GLY A 40 -0.12 -7.48 -9.79
C GLY A 40 -0.17 -6.90 -8.37
N ALA A 41 0.95 -6.36 -7.87
CA ALA A 41 1.08 -5.89 -6.50
C ALA A 41 0.41 -4.53 -6.30
N ASN A 42 -0.54 -4.49 -5.37
CA ASN A 42 -1.27 -3.34 -4.90
C ASN A 42 -0.78 -2.93 -3.50
N ILE A 43 0.30 -2.14 -3.48
CA ILE A 43 0.96 -1.68 -2.24
C ILE A 43 0.61 -0.22 -1.99
N ILE A 44 0.15 0.09 -0.78
CA ILE A 44 -0.10 1.46 -0.31
C ILE A 44 0.66 1.75 0.98
N ALA A 45 1.03 3.02 1.19
CA ALA A 45 1.52 3.52 2.46
C ALA A 45 0.43 4.35 3.17
N VAL A 46 0.27 4.15 4.48
CA VAL A 46 -0.71 4.85 5.32
C VAL A 46 0.02 5.52 6.47
N ASP A 47 -0.07 6.84 6.52
CA ASP A 47 0.55 7.67 7.55
C ASP A 47 -0.35 7.75 8.79
N TYR A 48 0.24 7.43 9.94
CA TYR A 48 -0.36 7.63 11.26
C TYR A 48 0.26 8.85 11.92
N ASP A 49 -0.59 9.80 12.27
CA ASP A 49 -0.24 11.02 12.98
C ASP A 49 -1.38 11.41 13.90
N ALA A 50 -1.07 11.86 15.12
CA ALA A 50 -2.10 12.27 16.09
C ALA A 50 -2.82 13.56 15.67
N GLY A 51 -2.20 14.40 14.84
CA GLY A 51 -2.78 15.64 14.31
C GLY A 51 -3.50 15.48 12.97
N ALA A 52 -3.37 14.33 12.31
CA ALA A 52 -4.04 14.05 11.04
C ALA A 52 -5.42 13.42 11.26
N SER A 53 -6.37 13.78 10.40
CA SER A 53 -7.70 13.16 10.42
C SER A 53 -7.63 11.67 10.11
N GLU A 54 -8.32 10.86 10.92
CA GLU A 54 -8.54 9.43 10.69
C GLU A 54 -9.16 9.16 9.31
N VAL A 55 -9.95 10.11 8.79
CA VAL A 55 -10.57 10.04 7.47
C VAL A 55 -9.53 9.84 6.36
N ASN A 56 -8.32 10.40 6.49
CA ASN A 56 -7.25 10.18 5.50
C ASN A 56 -6.82 8.71 5.47
N GLN A 57 -6.67 8.07 6.63
CA GLN A 57 -6.26 6.67 6.73
C GLN A 57 -7.35 5.77 6.13
N LEU A 58 -8.61 6.00 6.54
CA LEU A 58 -9.77 5.25 6.07
C LEU A 58 -9.94 5.38 4.55
N ASN A 59 -9.80 6.57 3.99
CA ASN A 59 -9.96 6.78 2.55
C ASN A 59 -8.87 6.06 1.74
N ARG A 60 -7.62 6.07 2.21
CA ARG A 60 -6.52 5.35 1.53
C ARG A 60 -6.76 3.85 1.52
N ILE A 61 -7.19 3.29 2.65
CA ILE A 61 -7.52 1.87 2.76
C ILE A 61 -8.74 1.53 1.89
N LYS A 62 -9.81 2.33 1.93
CA LYS A 62 -11.01 2.13 1.10
C LYS A 62 -10.68 2.15 -0.39
N LEU A 63 -9.89 3.12 -0.85
CA LEU A 63 -9.46 3.20 -2.26
C LEU A 63 -8.65 1.97 -2.68
N MET A 64 -7.74 1.50 -1.83
CA MET A 64 -6.98 0.27 -2.08
C MET A 64 -7.91 -0.95 -2.19
N LEU A 65 -8.86 -1.10 -1.26
CA LEU A 65 -9.83 -2.19 -1.27
C LEU A 65 -10.73 -2.15 -2.51
N THR A 66 -11.12 -0.97 -3.00
CA THR A 66 -11.87 -0.85 -4.26
C THR A 66 -11.09 -1.42 -5.44
N VAL A 67 -9.78 -1.13 -5.54
CA VAL A 67 -8.91 -1.72 -6.57
C VAL A 67 -8.81 -3.23 -6.40
N ALA A 68 -8.62 -3.71 -5.18
CA ALA A 68 -8.54 -5.15 -4.89
C ALA A 68 -9.84 -5.89 -5.30
N GLN A 69 -11.00 -5.33 -4.95
CA GLN A 69 -12.30 -5.90 -5.31
C GLN A 69 -12.57 -5.88 -6.81
N ASN A 70 -12.14 -4.82 -7.52
CA ASN A 70 -12.25 -4.78 -8.98
C ASN A 70 -11.43 -5.90 -9.63
N LYS A 71 -10.18 -6.10 -9.18
CA LYS A 71 -9.32 -7.18 -9.68
C LYS A 71 -9.93 -8.57 -9.47
N ILE A 72 -10.55 -8.81 -8.30
CA ILE A 72 -11.26 -10.08 -8.01
C ILE A 72 -12.45 -10.26 -8.95
N ARG A 73 -13.24 -9.20 -9.19
CA ARG A 73 -14.41 -9.25 -10.09
C ARG A 73 -14.02 -9.52 -11.55
N GLU A 74 -12.88 -9.01 -12.00
CA GLU A 74 -12.37 -9.24 -13.36
C GLU A 74 -11.84 -10.68 -13.58
N GLN A 75 -11.54 -11.40 -12.49
CA GLN A 75 -11.02 -12.77 -12.51
C GLN A 75 -12.11 -13.84 -12.33
N ALA A 76 -13.35 -13.44 -12.02
CA ALA A 76 -14.51 -14.31 -11.83
C ALA A 76 -15.34 -14.43 -13.12
#